data_AF-A7HIV1-F1
#
_entry.id   AF-A7HIV1-F1
#
_cell.length_a   1.000
_cell.length_b   1.000
_cell.length_c   1.000
_cell.angle_alpha   90.00
_cell.angle_beta   90.00
_cell.angle_gamma   90.00
#
_symmetry.space_group_name_H-M   'P 1'
#
loop_
_entity.id
_entity.type
_entity.pdbx_description
1 polymer ?
#
loop_
_entity_poly.entity_id
_entity_poly.type
_entity_poly.pdbx_seq_one_letter_code
_entity_poly.pdbx_strand_id
1 'polypeptide(L)'
;MTSSAQLPAPAPDPAETQGEADAWASVLAAWEDDAAHAGYLSRFHDLEGLAVAGRRYRDAALARPGDALAGRWRDEVIRRATAQGFAQLPRSGAPAPARAAGLRRALVALAAALVALAAFLLLAGTLGARS
;
A
#
# COMPACT_ATOMS: atom_id res chain seq x y z
N MET A 1 21.36 6.04 29.77
CA MET A 1 20.47 4.99 29.24
C MET A 1 19.10 5.19 29.87
N THR A 2 18.31 6.13 29.36
CA THR A 2 16.94 6.39 29.84
C THR A 2 16.02 5.40 29.16
N SER A 3 15.60 4.37 29.92
CA SER A 3 14.51 3.47 29.56
C SER A 3 13.26 4.33 29.36
N SER A 4 12.84 4.49 28.10
CA SER A 4 11.56 5.14 27.79
C SER A 4 10.48 4.17 28.26
N ALA A 5 9.87 4.47 29.41
CA ALA A 5 8.71 3.74 29.90
C ALA A 5 7.59 3.89 28.86
N GLN A 6 7.41 2.85 28.04
CA GLN A 6 6.28 2.74 27.15
C GLN A 6 5.02 2.79 28.02
N LEU A 7 4.29 3.91 27.96
CA LEU A 7 2.97 4.00 28.58
C LEU A 7 2.11 2.87 28.02
N PRO A 8 1.41 2.09 28.87
CA PRO A 8 0.50 1.07 28.38
C PRO A 8 -0.52 1.74 27.46
N ALA A 9 -0.76 1.12 26.30
CA ALA A 9 -1.80 1.58 25.39
C ALA A 9 -3.12 1.69 26.15
N PRO A 10 -3.94 2.74 25.91
CA PRO A 10 -5.23 2.87 26.54
C PRO A 10 -6.04 1.59 26.28
N ALA A 11 -6.67 1.07 27.33
CA ALA A 11 -7.53 -0.10 27.17
C ALA A 11 -8.65 0.23 26.16
N PRO A 12 -9.02 -0.73 25.28
CA PRO A 12 -10.09 -0.52 24.32
C PRO A 12 -11.40 -0.18 25.02
N ASP A 13 -12.26 0.59 24.36
CA ASP A 13 -13.57 0.95 24.89
C ASP A 13 -14.39 -0.35 25.11
N PRO A 14 -15.00 -0.54 26.30
CA PRO A 14 -15.86 -1.69 26.55
C PRO A 14 -17.01 -1.82 25.54
N ALA A 15 -17.54 -0.71 25.01
CA ALA A 15 -18.58 -0.75 23.99
C ALA A 15 -18.07 -1.31 22.65
N GLU A 16 -16.84 -0.95 22.26
CA GLU A 16 -16.18 -1.49 21.07
C GLU A 16 -15.89 -2.99 21.22
N THR A 17 -15.44 -3.39 22.42
CA THR A 17 -15.19 -4.80 22.75
C THR A 17 -16.47 -5.64 22.68
N GLN A 18 -17.59 -5.12 23.22
CA GLN A 18 -18.87 -5.81 23.15
C GLN A 18 -19.36 -5.92 21.70
N GLY A 19 -19.27 -4.83 20.92
CA GLY A 19 -19.65 -4.83 19.51
C GLY A 19 -18.80 -5.76 18.65
N GLU A 20 -17.54 -5.99 18.99
CA GLU A 20 -16.70 -7.04 18.38
C GLU A 20 -17.20 -8.44 18.73
N ALA A 21 -17.50 -8.70 20.00
CA ALA A 21 -17.94 -10.01 20.46
C ALA A 21 -19.27 -10.43 19.81
N ASP A 22 -20.22 -9.50 19.68
CA ASP A 22 -21.52 -9.75 19.04
C ASP A 22 -21.36 -10.04 17.54
N ALA A 23 -20.47 -9.30 16.87
CA ALA A 23 -20.14 -9.54 15.46
C ALA A 23 -19.47 -10.91 15.27
N TRP A 24 -18.58 -11.31 16.19
CA TRP A 24 -17.97 -12.64 16.17
C TRP A 24 -19.00 -13.75 16.41
N ALA A 25 -19.94 -13.56 17.33
CA ALA A 25 -21.04 -14.50 17.56
C ALA A 25 -21.88 -14.71 16.28
N SER A 26 -22.08 -13.65 15.50
CA SER A 26 -22.78 -13.74 14.20
C SER A 26 -22.00 -14.57 13.18
N VAL A 27 -20.67 -14.48 13.15
CA VAL A 27 -19.81 -15.34 12.31
C VAL A 27 -19.94 -16.81 12.74
N LEU A 28 -19.93 -17.08 14.05
CA LEU A 28 -20.08 -18.44 14.55
C LEU A 28 -21.44 -19.04 14.20
N ALA A 29 -22.51 -18.22 14.23
CA ALA A 29 -23.85 -18.66 13.85
C ALA A 29 -23.99 -18.96 12.35
N ALA A 30 -23.20 -18.28 11.50
CA ALA A 30 -23.20 -18.44 10.05
C ALA A 30 -21.81 -18.83 9.53
N TRP A 31 -21.20 -19.86 10.13
CA TRP A 31 -19.80 -20.22 9.85
C TRP A 31 -19.52 -20.59 8.39
N GLU A 32 -20.47 -21.21 7.69
CA GLU A 32 -20.29 -21.56 6.28
C GLU A 32 -20.57 -20.38 5.33
N ASP A 33 -20.94 -19.21 5.86
CA ASP A 33 -21.23 -18.01 5.07
C ASP A 33 -20.00 -17.10 4.96
N ASP A 34 -19.39 -17.14 3.78
CA ASP A 34 -18.25 -16.30 3.42
C ASP A 34 -18.53 -14.80 3.60
N ALA A 35 -19.78 -14.36 3.42
CA ALA A 35 -20.16 -12.96 3.59
C ALA A 35 -20.14 -12.54 5.07
N ALA A 36 -20.55 -13.42 6.00
CA ALA A 36 -20.49 -13.15 7.43
C ALA A 36 -19.05 -12.89 7.90
N HIS A 37 -18.13 -13.75 7.45
CA HIS A 37 -16.69 -13.58 7.72
C HIS A 37 -16.11 -12.31 7.10
N ALA A 38 -16.42 -12.05 5.83
CA ALA A 38 -15.96 -10.85 5.14
C ALA A 38 -16.49 -9.58 5.84
N GLY A 39 -17.75 -9.60 6.24
CA GLY A 39 -18.42 -8.53 7.00
C GLY A 39 -17.74 -8.28 8.33
N TYR A 40 -17.45 -9.34 9.10
CA TYR A 40 -16.69 -9.21 10.35
C TYR A 40 -15.32 -8.58 10.14
N LEU A 41 -14.55 -9.04 9.14
CA LEU A 41 -13.22 -8.49 8.88
C LEU A 41 -13.24 -7.06 8.32
N SER A 42 -14.35 -6.62 7.72
CA SER A 42 -14.49 -5.25 7.21
C SER A 42 -14.54 -4.19 8.33
N ARG A 43 -14.79 -4.61 9.58
CA ARG A 43 -14.86 -3.73 10.76
C ARG A 43 -13.49 -3.24 11.25
N PHE A 44 -12.42 -3.93 10.87
CA PHE A 44 -11.08 -3.65 11.35
C PHE A 44 -10.28 -2.88 10.31
N HIS A 45 -9.90 -1.65 10.66
CA HIS A 45 -9.16 -0.74 9.79
C HIS A 45 -7.70 -0.59 10.19
N ASP A 46 -7.28 -1.23 11.28
CA ASP A 46 -5.93 -1.16 11.84
C ASP A 46 -5.38 -2.55 12.19
N LEU A 47 -4.11 -2.57 12.57
CA LEU A 47 -3.39 -3.80 12.92
C LEU A 47 -3.86 -4.38 14.26
N GLU A 48 -4.31 -3.54 15.19
CA GLU A 48 -4.77 -3.97 16.51
C GLU A 48 -6.07 -4.77 16.41
N GLY A 49 -7.05 -4.25 15.66
CA GLY A 49 -8.30 -4.93 15.35
C GLY A 49 -8.07 -6.24 14.57
N LEU A 50 -7.17 -6.23 13.58
CA LEU A 50 -6.81 -7.46 12.87
C LEU A 50 -6.11 -8.48 13.80
N ALA A 51 -5.35 -8.05 14.80
CA ALA A 51 -4.79 -8.96 15.79
C ALA A 51 -5.88 -9.61 16.67
N VAL A 52 -6.96 -8.89 16.99
CA VAL A 52 -8.15 -9.46 17.66
C VAL A 52 -8.78 -10.53 16.79
N ALA A 53 -9.11 -10.20 15.53
CA ALA A 53 -9.68 -11.15 14.58
C ALA A 53 -8.79 -12.38 14.36
N GLY A 54 -7.47 -12.19 14.27
CA GLY A 54 -6.51 -13.27 14.13
C GLY A 54 -6.54 -14.25 15.31
N ARG A 55 -6.68 -13.75 16.54
CA ARG A 55 -6.88 -14.62 17.72
C ARG A 55 -8.17 -15.43 17.61
N ARG A 56 -9.28 -14.81 17.22
CA ARG A 56 -10.57 -15.50 17.03
C ARG A 56 -10.45 -16.68 16.06
N TYR A 57 -9.87 -16.46 14.88
CA TYR A 57 -9.71 -17.52 13.88
C TYR A 57 -8.70 -18.59 14.28
N ARG A 58 -7.63 -18.22 14.98
CA ARG A 58 -6.69 -19.20 15.55
C ARG A 58 -7.39 -20.08 16.58
N ASP A 59 -8.14 -19.48 17.51
CA ASP A 59 -8.84 -20.22 18.57
C ASP A 59 -9.95 -21.10 17.95
N ALA A 60 -10.63 -20.64 16.90
CA ALA A 60 -11.56 -21.43 16.11
C ALA A 60 -10.89 -22.65 15.43
N ALA A 61 -9.70 -22.47 14.87
CA ALA A 61 -8.92 -23.56 14.24
C ALA A 61 -8.42 -24.58 15.28
N LEU A 62 -8.12 -24.15 16.50
CA LEU A 62 -7.77 -25.04 17.61
C LEU A 62 -9.01 -25.82 18.09
N ALA A 63 -10.17 -25.18 18.16
CA ALA A 63 -11.42 -25.83 18.53
C ALA A 63 -11.93 -26.81 17.45
N ARG A 64 -11.61 -26.56 16.17
CA ARG A 64 -11.99 -27.40 15.03
C ARG A 64 -10.77 -27.75 14.16
N PRO A 65 -9.95 -28.72 14.58
CA PRO A 65 -8.79 -29.15 13.82
C PRO A 65 -9.19 -29.64 12.42
N GLY A 66 -8.50 -29.14 11.40
CA GLY A 66 -8.78 -29.50 10.00
C GLY A 66 -9.89 -28.68 9.32
N ASP A 67 -10.51 -27.73 10.03
CA ASP A 67 -11.46 -26.79 9.42
C ASP A 67 -10.73 -25.86 8.42
N ALA A 68 -10.99 -26.08 7.14
CA ALA A 68 -10.38 -25.32 6.05
C ALA A 68 -10.81 -23.84 6.05
N LEU A 69 -12.03 -23.53 6.50
CA LEU A 69 -12.52 -22.15 6.59
C LEU A 69 -11.77 -21.38 7.66
N ALA A 70 -11.53 -22.01 8.82
CA ALA A 70 -10.78 -21.38 9.91
C ALA A 70 -9.36 -21.02 9.46
N GLY A 71 -8.70 -21.93 8.74
CA GLY A 71 -7.39 -21.69 8.13
C GLY A 71 -7.43 -20.58 7.08
N ARG A 72 -8.36 -20.65 6.14
CA ARG A 72 -8.50 -19.67 5.05
C ARG A 72 -8.71 -18.26 5.57
N TRP A 73 -9.61 -18.07 6.54
CA TRP A 73 -9.90 -16.75 7.11
C TRP A 73 -8.80 -16.24 8.04
N ARG A 74 -8.06 -17.13 8.71
CA ARG A 74 -6.83 -16.74 9.42
C ARG A 74 -5.79 -16.19 8.44
N ASP A 75 -5.59 -16.86 7.32
CA ASP A 75 -4.61 -16.44 6.31
C ASP A 75 -5.04 -15.11 5.65
N GLU A 76 -6.36 -14.89 5.51
CA GLU A 76 -6.92 -13.60 5.09
C GLU A 76 -6.55 -12.45 6.05
N VAL A 77 -6.67 -12.67 7.36
CA VAL A 77 -6.26 -11.70 8.38
C VAL A 77 -4.78 -11.36 8.23
N ILE A 78 -3.93 -12.37 8.07
CA ILE A 78 -2.48 -12.19 7.88
C ILE A 78 -2.21 -11.39 6.60
N ARG A 79 -2.91 -11.69 5.51
CA ARG A 79 -2.78 -10.96 4.23
C ARG A 79 -3.12 -9.48 4.41
N ARG A 80 -4.22 -9.15 5.08
CA ARG A 80 -4.63 -7.75 5.35
C ARG A 80 -3.63 -7.03 6.25
N ALA A 81 -3.21 -7.67 7.34
CA ALA A 81 -2.24 -7.11 8.27
C ALA A 81 -0.89 -6.84 7.57
N THR A 82 -0.47 -7.76 6.71
CA THR A 82 0.75 -7.62 5.90
C THR A 82 0.64 -6.43 4.93
N ALA A 83 -0.48 -6.32 4.21
CA ALA A 83 -0.73 -5.20 3.30
C ALA A 83 -0.72 -3.85 4.03
N GLN A 84 -1.36 -3.78 5.20
CA GLN A 84 -1.37 -2.58 6.03
C GLN A 84 0.01 -2.25 6.60
N GLY A 85 0.75 -3.25 7.09
CA GLY A 85 2.11 -3.07 7.61
C GLY A 85 3.06 -2.54 6.54
N PHE A 86 2.99 -3.07 5.32
CA PHE A 86 3.79 -2.55 4.21
C PHE A 86 3.38 -1.14 3.77
N ALA A 87 2.10 -0.78 3.86
CA ALA A 87 1.65 0.57 3.55
C ALA A 87 2.22 1.64 4.52
N GLN A 88 2.62 1.24 5.73
CA GLN A 88 3.23 2.12 6.73
C GLN A 88 4.73 2.30 6.55
N LEU A 89 5.39 1.51 5.69
CA LEU A 89 6.81 1.68 5.43
C LEU A 89 7.07 3.00 4.68
N PRO A 90 8.10 3.77 5.06
CA PRO A 90 8.54 4.91 4.29
C PRO A 90 8.84 4.43 2.87
N ARG A 91 8.09 4.93 1.88
CA ARG A 91 8.46 4.72 0.49
C ARG A 91 9.79 5.45 0.31
N SER A 92 10.89 4.70 0.25
CA SER A 92 12.15 5.19 -0.24
C SER A 92 11.85 5.76 -1.62
N GLY A 93 11.79 7.10 -1.70
CA GLY A 93 11.34 7.81 -2.89
C GLY A 93 12.10 7.25 -4.09
N ALA A 94 11.37 6.84 -5.12
CA ALA A 94 11.99 6.55 -6.41
C ALA A 94 12.90 7.75 -6.73
N PRO A 95 14.17 7.55 -7.09
CA PRO A 95 15.02 8.66 -7.48
C PRO A 95 14.28 9.39 -8.61
N ALA A 96 13.90 10.65 -8.36
CA ALA A 96 13.23 11.47 -9.34
C ALA A 96 14.01 11.41 -10.67
N PRO A 97 13.36 11.35 -11.84
CA PRO A 97 14.04 11.24 -13.13
C PRO A 97 14.65 12.59 -13.54
N ALA A 98 15.44 13.21 -12.67
CA ALA A 98 16.15 14.47 -12.94
C ALA A 98 17.09 14.32 -14.15
N ARG A 99 17.63 13.12 -14.39
CA ARG A 99 18.47 12.82 -15.56
C ARG A 99 17.69 12.81 -16.88
N ALA A 100 16.42 12.39 -16.88
CA ALA A 100 15.61 12.33 -18.11
C ALA A 100 15.18 13.72 -18.59
N ALA A 101 14.89 14.63 -17.66
CA ALA A 101 14.56 16.02 -17.99
C ALA A 101 15.76 16.80 -18.55
N GLY A 102 16.97 16.56 -18.01
CA GLY A 102 18.21 17.16 -18.50
C GLY A 102 18.56 16.70 -19.91
N LEU A 103 18.47 15.39 -20.18
CA LEU A 103 18.74 14.82 -21.50
C LEU A 103 17.78 15.35 -22.56
N ARG A 104 16.47 15.44 -22.25
CA ARG A 104 15.47 15.98 -23.18
C ARG A 104 15.76 17.45 -23.54
N ARG A 105 16.15 18.27 -22.56
CA ARG A 105 16.52 19.68 -22.82
C ARG A 105 17.77 19.78 -23.68
N ALA A 106 18.78 18.95 -23.42
CA ALA A 106 20.01 18.90 -24.22
C ALA A 106 19.73 18.52 -25.68
N LEU A 107 18.88 17.52 -25.92
CA LEU A 107 18.49 17.09 -27.26
C LEU A 107 17.72 18.17 -28.02
N VAL A 108 16.80 18.87 -27.35
CA VAL A 108 16.06 19.99 -27.96
C VAL A 108 16.99 21.15 -28.31
N ALA A 109 17.93 21.50 -27.43
CA ALA A 109 18.91 22.54 -27.69
C ALA A 109 19.82 22.19 -28.88
N LEU A 110 20.28 20.93 -28.96
CA LEU A 110 21.09 20.45 -30.08
C LEU A 110 20.31 20.52 -31.40
N ALA A 111 19.06 20.06 -31.42
CA ALA A 111 18.21 20.14 -32.61
C ALA A 111 18.01 21.59 -33.07
N ALA A 112 17.74 22.51 -32.15
CA ALA A 112 17.59 23.92 -32.47
C ALA A 112 18.88 24.53 -33.05
N ALA A 113 20.04 24.18 -32.48
CA ALA A 113 21.34 24.64 -32.98
C ALA A 113 21.63 24.15 -34.41
N LEU A 114 21.30 22.88 -34.72
CA LEU A 114 21.47 22.32 -36.06
C LEU A 114 20.54 23.00 -37.08
N VAL A 115 19.29 23.30 -36.71
CA VAL A 115 18.35 24.03 -37.58
C VAL A 115 18.84 25.45 -37.84
N ALA A 116 19.32 26.16 -36.81
CA ALA A 116 19.87 27.50 -36.96
C ALA A 116 21.13 27.51 -37.85
N LEU A 117 22.01 26.52 -37.70
CA LEU A 117 23.19 26.37 -38.54
C LEU A 117 22.83 26.10 -40.01
N ALA A 118 21.87 25.20 -40.26
CA ALA A 118 21.39 24.93 -41.61
C ALA A 118 20.77 26.17 -42.26
N ALA A 119 19.94 26.92 -41.53
CA ALA A 119 19.36 28.17 -42.00
C ALA A 119 20.44 29.22 -42.32
N PHE A 120 21.46 29.35 -41.46
CA PHE A 120 22.58 30.27 -41.69
C PHE A 120 23.38 29.91 -42.95
N LEU A 121 23.70 28.63 -43.15
CA LEU A 121 24.43 28.16 -44.32
C LEU A 121 23.62 28.36 -45.62
N LEU A 122 22.31 28.13 -45.60
CA LEU A 122 21.43 28.43 -46.73
C LEU A 122 21.42 29.93 -47.05
N LEU A 123 21.31 30.78 -46.03
CA LEU A 123 21.32 32.23 -46.22
C LEU A 123 22.67 32.71 -46.77
N ALA A 124 23.78 32.28 -46.17
CA ALA A 124 25.13 32.62 -46.61
C ALA A 124 25.42 32.12 -48.04
N GLY A 125 24.96 30.91 -48.38
CA GLY A 125 25.09 30.36 -49.73
C GLY A 125 24.32 31.16 -50.79
N THR A 126 23.13 31.68 -50.46
CA THR A 126 22.36 32.54 -51.38
C THR A 126 22.97 33.93 -51.58
N LEU A 127 23.73 34.45 -50.61
CA LEU A 127 24.45 35.72 -50.75
C LEU A 127 25.76 35.56 -51.55
N GLY A 128 26.47 34.44 -51.41
CA GLY A 128 27.71 34.18 -52.15
C GLY A 128 27.54 33.83 -53.64
N ALA A 129 26.35 33.39 -54.05
CA ALA A 129 26.06 33.06 -55.45
C ALA A 129 25.63 34.28 -56.31
N ARG A 130 25.58 35.48 -55.72
CA ARG A 130 25.10 36.73 -56.38
C ARG A 130 26.19 37.78 -56.60
N SER A 131 27.45 37.45 -56.33
CA SER A 131 28.65 38.27 -56.57
C SER A 131 29.53 37.60 -57.62
#